data_AF-A0A1H7KMC9-F1
#
_entry.id   AF-A0A1H7KMC9-F1
#
_cell.length_a   1.000
_cell.length_b   1.000
_cell.length_c   1.000
_cell.angle_alpha   90.00
_cell.angle_beta   90.00
_cell.angle_gamma   90.00
#
_symmetry.space_group_name_H-M   'P 1'
#
loop_
_entity.id
_entity.type
_entity.pdbx_description
1 polymer ?
#
loop_
_entity_poly.entity_id
_entity_poly.type
_entity_poly.pdbx_seq_one_letter_code
_entity_poly.pdbx_strand_id
1 'polypeptide(L)'
;MLLLTCPNCGLSVEETELAPGGQAHLKRFGPESTDEQFEEYMFLRDNAKGVHFERWRHAYGCGKWFFAARDTSSLQVYGTYCAQTTEPPADILALIAKGRSA
;
A
#
# COMPACT_ATOMS: atom_id res chain seq x y z
N MET A 1 16.04 0.58 -7.25
CA MET A 1 15.73 0.68 -5.82
C MET A 1 14.64 1.73 -5.66
N LEU A 2 13.53 1.41 -4.98
CA LEU A 2 12.38 2.31 -4.92
C LEU A 2 12.67 3.54 -4.04
N LEU A 3 12.05 4.66 -4.37
CA LEU A 3 12.02 5.87 -3.54
C LEU A 3 10.56 6.16 -3.18
N LEU A 4 10.27 6.19 -1.89
CA LEU A 4 8.91 6.35 -1.36
C LEU A 4 8.90 7.52 -0.37
N THR A 5 7.93 8.41 -0.49
CA THR A 5 7.76 9.51 0.47
C THR A 5 6.96 9.02 1.68
N CYS A 6 7.50 9.16 2.89
CA CYS A 6 6.75 8.82 4.09
C CYS A 6 5.81 9.99 4.45
N PRO A 7 4.47 9.83 4.39
CA PRO A 7 3.54 10.93 4.67
C PRO A 7 3.55 11.37 6.13
N ASN A 8 4.11 10.56 7.03
CA ASN A 8 4.16 10.85 8.46
C ASN A 8 5.33 11.77 8.85
N CYS A 9 6.44 11.72 8.12
CA CYS A 9 7.62 12.56 8.40
C CYS A 9 8.06 13.44 7.22
N GLY A 10 7.43 13.31 6.05
CA GLY A 10 7.71 14.12 4.86
C GLY A 10 9.00 13.77 4.12
N LEU A 11 9.77 12.78 4.59
CA LEU A 11 11.01 12.37 3.96
C LEU A 11 10.76 11.42 2.79
N SER A 12 11.43 11.66 1.67
CA SER A 12 11.62 10.65 0.63
C SER A 12 12.73 9.72 1.05
N VAL A 13 12.41 8.44 1.18
CA VAL A 13 13.31 7.41 1.71
C VAL A 13 13.43 6.24 0.76
N GLU A 14 14.57 5.57 0.85
CA GLU A 14 14.89 4.43 0.02
C GLU A 14 14.19 3.17 0.57
N GLU A 15 13.82 2.25 -0.33
CA GLU A 15 13.19 0.95 -0.03
C GLU A 15 13.83 0.18 1.13
N THR A 16 15.16 0.20 1.27
CA THR A 16 15.89 -0.50 2.34
C THR A 16 15.63 0.07 3.74
N GLU A 17 15.11 1.30 3.85
CA GLU A 17 14.66 1.90 5.11
C GLU A 17 13.25 1.46 5.52
N LEU A 18 12.57 0.73 4.63
CA LEU A 18 11.17 0.38 4.74
C LEU A 18 10.98 -1.14 4.92
N ALA A 19 9.92 -1.51 5.62
CA ALA A 19 9.46 -2.89 5.69
C ALA A 19 8.16 -3.04 4.89
N PRO A 20 8.07 -3.99 3.93
CA PRO A 20 6.85 -4.24 3.17
C PRO A 20 5.79 -4.93 4.04
N GLY A 21 4.52 -4.59 3.81
CA GLY A 21 3.36 -5.16 4.51
C GLY A 21 2.29 -5.78 3.61
N GLY A 22 2.57 -5.94 2.31
CA GLY A 22 1.61 -6.49 1.34
C GLY A 22 0.38 -5.60 1.12
N GLN A 23 -0.73 -6.20 0.69
CA GLN A 23 -1.96 -5.49 0.31
C GLN A 23 -2.48 -4.49 1.36
N ALA A 24 -2.86 -3.30 0.90
CA ALA A 24 -3.56 -2.26 1.66
C ALA A 24 -5.09 -2.45 1.66
N HIS A 25 -5.80 -1.66 2.46
CA HIS A 25 -7.27 -1.62 2.49
C HIS A 25 -7.95 -2.96 2.85
N LEU A 26 -7.26 -3.78 3.65
CA LEU A 26 -7.81 -5.03 4.16
C LEU A 26 -8.69 -4.78 5.39
N LYS A 27 -9.94 -5.22 5.34
CA LYS A 27 -10.81 -5.30 6.51
C LYS A 27 -10.35 -6.46 7.40
N ARG A 28 -10.22 -6.21 8.70
CA ARG A 28 -9.93 -7.24 9.69
C ARG A 28 -11.19 -8.00 10.06
N PHE A 29 -11.14 -9.33 9.95
CA PHE A 29 -12.15 -10.24 10.49
C PHE A 29 -11.59 -10.94 11.73
N GLY A 30 -12.43 -11.07 12.76
CA GLY A 30 -12.07 -11.63 14.06
C GLY A 30 -12.78 -12.95 14.33
N PRO A 31 -12.59 -13.54 15.52
CA PRO A 31 -13.17 -14.83 15.90
C PRO A 31 -14.70 -14.90 15.87
N GLU A 32 -15.37 -13.75 15.89
CA GLU A 32 -16.84 -13.63 15.80
C GLU A 32 -17.37 -13.65 14.34
N SER A 33 -16.48 -13.74 13.35
CA SER A 33 -16.84 -13.81 11.92
C SER A 33 -17.18 -15.24 11.52
N THR A 34 -17.76 -15.44 10.34
CA THR A 34 -17.90 -16.81 9.81
C THR A 34 -16.52 -17.40 9.51
N ASP A 35 -16.42 -18.73 9.50
CA ASP A 35 -15.16 -19.44 9.20
C ASP A 35 -14.60 -19.01 7.84
N GLU A 36 -15.48 -18.83 6.83
CA GLU A 36 -15.08 -18.39 5.48
C GLU A 36 -14.48 -16.99 5.51
N GLN A 37 -15.14 -16.03 6.18
CA GLN A 37 -14.63 -14.66 6.29
C GLN A 37 -13.29 -14.59 7.03
N PHE A 38 -13.14 -15.44 8.06
CA PHE A 38 -11.92 -15.52 8.84
C PHE A 38 -10.78 -16.16 8.04
N GLU A 39 -11.05 -17.24 7.32
CA GLU A 39 -10.11 -17.88 6.40
C GLU A 39 -9.62 -16.90 5.32
N GLU A 40 -10.55 -16.23 4.64
CA GLU A 40 -10.24 -15.21 3.63
C GLU A 40 -9.32 -14.12 4.20
N TYR A 41 -9.64 -13.60 5.39
CA TYR A 41 -8.82 -12.60 6.06
C TYR A 41 -7.44 -13.12 6.46
N MET A 42 -7.34 -14.36 6.92
CA MET A 42 -6.07 -14.93 7.38
C MET A 42 -5.12 -15.21 6.22
N PHE A 43 -5.63 -15.76 5.11
CA PHE A 43 -4.78 -16.39 4.10
C PHE A 43 -4.83 -15.73 2.72
N LEU A 44 -5.94 -15.09 2.34
CA LEU A 44 -6.10 -14.57 0.98
C LEU A 44 -5.66 -13.11 0.87
N ARG A 45 -4.93 -12.80 -0.20
CA ARG A 45 -4.50 -11.44 -0.57
C ARG A 45 -4.56 -11.29 -2.08
N ASP A 46 -4.92 -10.10 -2.54
CA ASP A 46 -4.80 -9.74 -3.94
C ASP A 46 -3.32 -9.66 -4.34
N ASN A 47 -2.97 -10.35 -5.42
CA ASN A 47 -1.64 -10.33 -6.01
C ASN A 47 -1.70 -9.78 -7.44
N ALA A 48 -2.03 -8.49 -7.54
CA ALA A 48 -2.25 -7.84 -8.83
C ALA A 48 -0.95 -7.70 -9.62
N LYS A 49 -0.96 -8.17 -10.88
CA LYS A 49 0.04 -7.77 -11.89
C LYS A 49 -0.37 -6.42 -12.47
N GLY A 50 0.39 -5.37 -12.15
CA GLY A 50 0.07 -3.98 -12.46
C GLY A 50 -0.09 -3.17 -11.18
N VAL A 51 -0.93 -2.13 -11.20
CA VAL A 51 -1.15 -1.27 -10.03
C VAL A 51 -1.67 -2.07 -8.84
N HIS A 52 -0.91 -2.06 -7.75
CA HIS A 52 -1.24 -2.64 -6.47
C HIS A 52 -1.21 -1.56 -5.38
N PHE A 53 -2.18 -1.61 -4.47
CA PHE A 53 -2.20 -0.78 -3.28
C PHE A 53 -1.59 -1.58 -2.13
N GLU A 54 -0.48 -1.08 -1.61
CA GLU A 54 0.39 -1.81 -0.70
C GLU A 54 0.66 -1.02 0.58
N ARG A 55 1.07 -1.71 1.63
CA ARG A 55 1.42 -1.15 2.93
C ARG A 55 2.93 -1.15 3.10
N TRP A 56 3.44 -0.06 3.65
CA TRP A 56 4.84 0.08 4.01
C TRP A 56 4.96 0.65 5.42
N ARG A 57 5.96 0.18 6.16
CA ARG A 57 6.35 0.74 7.44
C ARG A 57 7.70 1.41 7.28
N HIS A 58 7.83 2.63 7.77
CA HIS A 58 9.12 3.33 7.83
C HIS A 58 9.97 2.78 8.98
N ALA A 59 10.53 1.58 8.78
CA ALA A 59 11.13 0.75 9.81
C ALA A 59 12.38 1.39 10.45
N TYR A 60 13.18 2.08 9.65
CA TYR A 60 14.40 2.78 10.12
C TYR A 60 14.21 4.29 10.26
N GLY A 61 12.97 4.74 10.38
CA GLY A 61 12.62 6.14 10.62
C GLY A 61 11.50 6.28 11.65
N CYS A 62 10.37 6.88 11.25
CA CYS A 62 9.28 7.21 12.19
C CYS A 62 8.50 6.01 12.73
N GLY A 63 8.75 4.80 12.21
CA GLY A 63 8.12 3.56 12.66
C GLY A 63 6.63 3.40 12.30
N LYS A 64 6.04 4.39 11.62
CA LYS A 64 4.63 4.41 11.24
C LYS A 64 4.36 3.68 9.93
N TRP A 65 3.14 3.19 9.80
CA TRP A 65 2.61 2.60 8.58
C TRP A 65 2.04 3.69 7.66
N PHE A 66 2.15 3.46 6.36
CA PHE A 66 1.54 4.23 5.28
C PHE A 66 1.22 3.32 4.11
N PHE A 67 0.48 3.83 3.13
CA PHE A 67 0.12 3.11 1.92
C PHE A 67 0.85 3.68 0.71
N ALA A 68 1.08 2.84 -0.30
CA ALA A 68 1.61 3.24 -1.59
C ALA A 68 0.75 2.65 -2.71
N ALA A 69 0.68 3.37 -3.83
CA ALA A 69 0.15 2.85 -5.09
C ALA A 69 1.32 2.65 -6.04
N ARG A 70 1.60 1.40 -6.40
CA ARG A 70 2.76 1.05 -7.22
C ARG A 70 2.39 0.02 -8.27
N ASP A 71 2.91 0.17 -9.47
CA ASP A 71 2.83 -0.89 -10.47
C ASP A 71 3.85 -1.99 -10.16
N THR A 72 3.38 -3.21 -9.94
CA THR A 72 4.24 -4.35 -9.58
C THR A 72 5.08 -4.87 -10.75
N SER A 73 4.73 -4.49 -11.99
CA SER A 73 5.45 -4.91 -13.20
C SER A 73 6.51 -3.90 -13.65
N SER A 74 6.22 -2.60 -13.56
CA SER A 74 7.14 -1.52 -13.96
C SER A 74 7.88 -0.87 -12.80
N LEU A 75 7.47 -1.17 -11.55
CA LEU A 75 7.96 -0.53 -10.32
C LEU A 75 7.63 0.97 -10.21
N GLN A 76 6.82 1.52 -11.11
CA GLN A 76 6.37 2.91 -11.04
C GLN A 76 5.56 3.15 -9.77
N VAL A 77 6.01 4.09 -8.95
CA VAL A 77 5.25 4.58 -7.79
C VAL A 77 4.39 5.76 -8.23
N TYR A 78 3.06 5.63 -8.09
CA TYR A 78 2.13 6.72 -8.37
C TYR A 78 2.01 7.68 -7.19
N GLY A 79 2.24 7.17 -5.97
CA GLY A 79 2.34 8.00 -4.78
C GLY A 79 2.16 7.21 -3.50
N THR A 80 2.24 7.93 -2.39
CA THR A 80 2.16 7.42 -1.03
C THR A 80 1.17 8.26 -0.23
N TYR A 81 0.48 7.65 0.72
CA TYR A 81 -0.59 8.32 1.46
C TYR A 81 -0.81 7.68 2.83
N CYS A 82 -1.55 8.40 3.69
CA CYS A 82 -1.73 8.04 5.09
C CYS A 82 -2.43 6.68 5.25
N ALA A 83 -1.98 5.86 6.21
CA ALA A 83 -2.66 4.60 6.54
C ALA A 83 -4.03 4.78 7.21
N GLN A 84 -4.42 6.02 7.56
CA GLN A 84 -5.72 6.36 8.14
C GLN A 84 -6.80 6.64 7.09
N THR A 85 -6.57 6.29 5.83
CA THR A 85 -7.58 6.37 4.77
C THR A 85 -8.25 5.02 4.55
N THR A 86 -9.57 5.00 4.40
CA THR A 86 -10.32 3.77 4.08
C THR A 86 -10.27 3.40 2.60
N GLU A 87 -9.96 4.37 1.73
CA GLU A 87 -9.93 4.22 0.28
C GLU A 87 -8.73 5.00 -0.31
N PRO A 88 -8.24 4.65 -1.51
CA PRO A 88 -7.20 5.41 -2.20
C PRO A 88 -7.62 6.88 -2.47
N PRO A 89 -6.76 7.86 -2.19
CA PRO A 89 -7.03 9.27 -2.51
C PRO A 89 -7.28 9.54 -4.00
N ALA A 90 -8.14 10.51 -4.30
CA ALA A 90 -8.57 10.82 -5.67
C ALA A 90 -7.42 11.30 -6.58
N ASP A 91 -6.44 12.02 -6.02
CA ASP A 91 -5.24 12.46 -6.72
C ASP A 91 -4.36 11.27 -7.13
N ILE A 92 -4.21 10.27 -6.26
CA ILE A 92 -3.52 9.01 -6.57
C ILE A 92 -4.23 8.27 -7.71
N LEU A 93 -5.57 8.18 -7.66
CA LEU A 93 -6.36 7.56 -8.73
C LEU A 93 -6.22 8.29 -10.07
N ALA A 94 -6.18 9.62 -10.05
CA ALA A 94 -5.96 10.42 -11.25
C ALA A 94 -4.56 10.19 -11.87
N LEU A 95 -3.53 10.06 -11.03
CA LEU A 95 -2.16 9.73 -11.48
C LEU A 95 -2.09 8.34 -12.12
N ILE A 96 -2.77 7.34 -11.54
CA ILE A 96 -2.88 6.00 -12.11
C ILE A 96 -3.56 6.04 -13.48
N ALA A 97 -4.70 6.75 -13.60
CA ALA A 97 -5.43 6.85 -14.86
C ALA A 97 -4.58 7.51 -15.97
N LYS A 98 -3.84 8.58 -15.62
CA LYS A 98 -2.93 9.25 -16.55
C LYS A 98 -1.78 8.35 -16.98
N GLY A 99 -1.16 7.61 -16.06
CA GLY A 99 -0.03 6.74 -16.36
C GLY A 99 -0.38 5.47 -17.15
N ARG A 100 -1.66 5.07 -17.20
CA ARG A 100 -2.14 3.98 -18.06
C ARG A 100 -2.42 4.41 -19.50
N SER A 101 -2.44 5.71 -19.76
CA SER A 101 -2.73 6.29 -21.08
C SER A 101 -1.46 6.61 -21.88
N ALA A 102 -0.29 6.27 -21.33
CA ALA A 102 1.03 6.42 -21.94
C ALA A 102 1.62 5.04 -22.25
#